data_AF-A0A060BPM1-F1
#
_entry.id   AF-A0A060BPM1-F1
#
_cell.length_a   1.000
_cell.length_b   1.000
_cell.length_c   1.000
_cell.angle_alpha   90.00
_cell.angle_beta   90.00
_cell.angle_gamma   90.00
#
_symmetry.space_group_name_H-M   'P 1'
#
loop_
_entity.id
_entity.type
_entity.pdbx_description
1 polymer ?
#
loop_
_entity_poly.entity_id
_entity_poly.type
_entity_poly.pdbx_seq_one_letter_code
_entity_poly.pdbx_strand_id
1 'polypeptide(L)'
;PGAEALAVYEQDFIAGEPAVTVNRFGAGKAYYIAARTKEPFLSAFYSGLAAELGIEAVLPEQGNEGISAALRSDGETDWLFVYNYTGENRNVNLPSGTFRCVATGSERQGAFELPPFGSAILKKL
;
A
#
# COMPACT_ATOMS: atom_id res chain seq x y z
N PRO A 1 -25.57 -0.83 -19.76
CA PRO A 1 -25.19 -2.10 -19.10
C PRO A 1 -25.20 -1.92 -17.58
N GLY A 2 -25.67 -2.92 -16.84
CA GLY A 2 -25.59 -2.92 -15.37
C GLY A 2 -24.20 -3.31 -14.87
N ALA A 3 -24.06 -3.42 -13.55
CA ALA A 3 -22.84 -3.90 -12.94
C ALA A 3 -22.63 -5.41 -13.19
N GLU A 4 -21.37 -5.82 -13.34
CA GLU A 4 -20.92 -7.21 -13.43
C GLU A 4 -20.60 -7.75 -12.04
N ALA A 5 -21.02 -8.98 -11.73
CA ALA A 5 -20.65 -9.66 -10.50
C ALA A 5 -19.23 -10.22 -10.59
N LEU A 6 -18.36 -9.85 -9.65
CA LEU A 6 -16.99 -10.36 -9.51
C LEU A 6 -16.90 -11.48 -8.47
N ALA A 7 -17.79 -11.47 -7.48
CA ALA A 7 -17.92 -12.51 -6.47
C ALA A 7 -19.38 -12.60 -6.00
N VAL A 8 -19.77 -13.75 -5.48
CA VAL A 8 -21.12 -14.04 -4.98
C VAL A 8 -21.07 -14.53 -3.53
N TYR A 9 -22.18 -14.41 -2.80
CA TYR A 9 -22.31 -15.05 -1.49
C TYR A 9 -22.36 -16.58 -1.64
N GLU A 10 -21.67 -17.31 -0.77
CA GLU A 10 -21.61 -18.78 -0.83
C GLU A 10 -22.71 -19.48 -0.02
N GLN A 11 -23.32 -18.78 0.94
CA GLN A 11 -24.20 -19.37 1.96
C GLN A 11 -25.42 -18.49 2.26
N ASP A 12 -26.34 -19.06 3.05
CA ASP A 12 -27.61 -18.46 3.47
C ASP A 12 -28.61 -18.18 2.33
N PHE A 13 -29.69 -17.45 2.64
CA PHE A 13 -30.79 -17.17 1.72
C PHE A 13 -30.42 -16.24 0.56
N ILE A 14 -29.22 -15.66 0.59
CA ILE A 14 -28.64 -14.81 -0.47
C ILE A 14 -27.53 -15.53 -1.25
N ALA A 15 -27.34 -16.84 -1.04
CA ALA A 15 -26.34 -17.60 -1.78
C ALA A 15 -26.54 -17.48 -3.30
N GLY A 16 -25.45 -17.23 -4.03
CA GLY A 16 -25.46 -16.98 -5.47
C GLY A 16 -25.71 -15.51 -5.86
N GLU A 17 -26.17 -14.67 -4.94
CA GLU A 17 -26.35 -13.24 -5.21
C GLU A 17 -25.00 -12.48 -5.20
N PRO A 18 -24.86 -11.37 -5.95
CA PRO A 18 -23.61 -10.63 -6.03
C PRO A 18 -23.15 -10.05 -4.68
N ALA A 19 -21.93 -10.41 -4.26
CA ALA A 19 -21.26 -9.87 -3.08
C ALA A 19 -20.24 -8.77 -3.43
N VAL A 20 -19.63 -8.85 -4.62
CA VAL A 20 -18.71 -7.85 -5.14
C VAL A 20 -19.07 -7.58 -6.59
N THR A 21 -19.21 -6.32 -6.97
CA THR A 21 -19.58 -5.94 -8.34
C THR A 21 -18.67 -4.84 -8.89
N VAL A 22 -18.59 -4.77 -10.22
CA VAL A 22 -17.96 -3.66 -10.94
C VAL A 22 -18.91 -3.11 -11.99
N ASN A 23 -19.12 -1.80 -11.97
CA ASN A 23 -19.82 -1.08 -13.02
C ASN A 23 -18.81 -0.30 -13.87
N ARG A 24 -18.79 -0.53 -15.18
CA ARG A 24 -17.94 0.23 -16.12
C ARG A 24 -18.77 1.40 -16.67
N PHE A 25 -18.29 2.62 -16.45
CA PHE A 25 -19.00 3.83 -16.85
C PHE A 25 -18.04 4.87 -17.42
N GLY A 26 -18.27 5.27 -18.68
CA GLY A 26 -17.32 6.09 -19.42
C GLY A 26 -15.95 5.40 -19.51
N ALA A 27 -14.88 6.12 -19.15
CA ALA A 27 -13.53 5.59 -19.08
C ALA A 27 -13.18 4.97 -17.71
N GLY A 28 -14.12 4.96 -16.76
CA GLY A 28 -13.87 4.55 -15.37
C GLY A 28 -14.57 3.26 -14.95
N LYS A 29 -14.25 2.84 -13.73
CA LYS A 29 -14.87 1.70 -13.04
C LYS A 29 -15.35 2.12 -11.65
N ALA A 30 -16.50 1.63 -11.22
CA ALA A 30 -17.01 1.77 -9.87
C ALA A 30 -17.21 0.38 -9.26
N TYR A 31 -16.58 0.12 -8.12
CA TYR A 31 -16.66 -1.17 -7.42
C TYR A 31 -17.56 -1.05 -6.19
N TYR A 32 -18.33 -2.10 -5.91
CA TYR A 32 -19.17 -2.19 -4.71
C TYR A 32 -18.92 -3.52 -4.00
N ILE A 33 -18.57 -3.45 -2.71
CA ILE A 33 -18.40 -4.61 -1.82
C ILE A 33 -19.58 -4.62 -0.86
N ALA A 34 -20.50 -5.55 -1.05
CA ALA A 34 -21.76 -5.66 -0.30
C ALA A 34 -21.61 -6.40 1.05
N ALA A 35 -20.41 -6.91 1.35
CA ALA A 35 -20.13 -7.71 2.53
C ALA A 35 -19.05 -7.09 3.40
N ARG A 36 -19.11 -7.32 4.72
CA ARG A 36 -17.94 -7.12 5.58
C ARG A 36 -16.98 -8.29 5.36
N THR A 37 -15.87 -8.02 4.69
CA THR A 37 -14.85 -9.02 4.38
C THR A 37 -13.73 -9.02 5.40
N LYS A 38 -12.85 -10.02 5.33
CA LYS A 38 -11.63 -10.08 6.13
C LYS A 38 -10.47 -9.40 5.41
N GLU A 39 -9.40 -9.10 6.15
CA GLU A 39 -8.18 -8.47 5.66
C GLU A 39 -7.58 -9.18 4.42
N PRO A 40 -7.50 -10.52 4.31
CA PRO A 40 -6.94 -11.17 3.12
C PRO A 40 -7.66 -10.81 1.82
N PHE A 41 -8.99 -10.67 1.87
CA PHE A 41 -9.77 -10.24 0.71
C PHE A 41 -9.44 -8.78 0.35
N LEU A 42 -9.43 -7.88 1.35
CA LEU A 42 -9.17 -6.46 1.11
C LEU A 42 -7.75 -6.23 0.56
N SER A 43 -6.77 -6.94 1.12
CA SER A 43 -5.38 -6.90 0.64
C SER A 43 -5.30 -7.33 -0.83
N ALA A 44 -5.83 -8.50 -1.17
CA ALA A 44 -5.81 -8.99 -2.56
C ALA A 44 -6.60 -8.07 -3.52
N PHE A 45 -7.76 -7.57 -3.09
CA PHE A 45 -8.61 -6.69 -3.91
C PHE A 45 -7.92 -5.36 -4.21
N TYR A 46 -7.40 -4.67 -3.18
CA TYR A 46 -6.77 -3.36 -3.38
C TYR A 46 -5.40 -3.46 -4.04
N SER A 47 -4.58 -4.48 -3.72
CA SER A 47 -3.30 -4.69 -4.42
C SER A 47 -3.52 -5.01 -5.91
N GLY A 48 -4.55 -5.79 -6.24
CA GLY A 48 -4.94 -6.04 -7.63
C GLY A 48 -5.38 -4.77 -8.37
N LEU A 49 -6.18 -3.92 -7.72
CA LEU A 49 -6.58 -2.62 -8.29
C LEU A 49 -5.39 -1.66 -8.45
N ALA A 50 -4.49 -1.60 -7.46
CA ALA A 50 -3.30 -0.77 -7.55
C ALA A 50 -2.42 -1.19 -8.74
N ALA A 51 -2.20 -2.50 -8.92
CA ALA A 51 -1.47 -3.03 -10.07
C ALA A 51 -2.17 -2.72 -11.41
N GLU A 52 -3.49 -2.89 -11.49
CA GLU A 52 -4.27 -2.56 -12.70
C GLU A 52 -4.17 -1.08 -13.08
N LEU A 53 -4.15 -0.20 -12.07
CA LEU A 53 -4.09 1.25 -12.23
C LEU A 53 -2.66 1.79 -12.35
N GLY A 54 -1.63 0.94 -12.25
CA GLY A 54 -0.23 1.37 -12.26
C GLY A 54 0.16 2.23 -11.06
N ILE A 55 -0.51 2.05 -9.92
CA ILE A 55 -0.17 2.74 -8.67
C ILE A 55 0.97 2.00 -8.00
N GLU A 56 2.11 2.68 -7.88
CA GLU A 56 3.32 2.11 -7.27
C GLU A 56 3.33 2.29 -5.75
N ALA A 57 3.84 1.27 -5.03
CA ALA A 57 4.06 1.36 -3.60
C ALA A 57 5.25 2.29 -3.29
N VAL A 58 5.17 3.01 -2.18
CA VAL A 58 6.23 3.93 -1.72
C VAL A 58 7.53 3.20 -1.39
N LEU A 59 7.41 2.00 -0.82
CA LEU A 59 8.51 1.08 -0.56
C LEU A 59 8.27 -0.23 -1.31
N PRO A 60 9.34 -0.99 -1.64
CA PRO A 60 9.21 -2.38 -2.06
C PRO A 60 8.37 -3.18 -1.07
N GLU A 61 7.41 -3.97 -1.56
CA GLU A 61 6.53 -4.77 -0.70
C GLU A 61 7.31 -5.84 0.08
N GLN A 62 8.29 -6.48 -0.58
CA GLN A 62 9.10 -7.53 0.02
C GLN A 62 10.16 -6.96 0.98
N GLY A 63 10.19 -7.49 2.21
CA GLY A 63 11.21 -7.18 3.21
C GLY A 63 11.00 -5.86 3.95
N ASN A 64 9.79 -5.29 3.88
CA ASN A 64 9.36 -4.12 4.66
C ASN A 64 8.18 -4.47 5.59
N GLU A 65 8.04 -5.73 6.00
CA GLU A 65 6.93 -6.18 6.85
C GLU A 65 6.95 -5.46 8.21
N GLY A 66 5.85 -4.79 8.55
CA GLY A 66 5.73 -3.97 9.77
C GLY A 66 6.25 -2.53 9.62
N ILE A 67 6.76 -2.16 8.45
CA ILE A 67 7.13 -0.78 8.11
C ILE A 67 5.97 -0.10 7.38
N SER A 68 5.60 1.09 7.85
CA SER A 68 4.70 1.99 7.14
C SER A 68 5.49 3.13 6.53
N ALA A 69 5.14 3.53 5.32
CA ALA A 69 5.80 4.60 4.61
C ALA A 69 4.83 5.55 3.93
N ALA A 70 5.21 6.83 3.88
CA ALA A 70 4.50 7.85 3.13
C ALA A 70 5.49 8.73 2.39
N LEU A 71 5.18 9.06 1.13
CA LEU A 71 5.93 10.02 0.34
C LEU A 71 5.21 11.37 0.40
N ARG A 72 5.93 12.44 0.70
CA ARG A 72 5.45 13.81 0.58
C ARG A 72 6.36 14.56 -0.37
N SER A 73 5.79 15.45 -1.17
CA SER A 73 6.52 16.27 -2.13
C SER A 73 6.05 17.71 -2.05
N ASP A 74 6.96 18.66 -2.27
CA ASP A 74 6.64 20.07 -2.50
C ASP A 74 6.67 20.43 -4.00
N GLY A 75 6.93 19.45 -4.87
CA GLY A 75 7.10 19.62 -6.30
C GLY A 75 8.56 19.72 -6.76
N GLU A 76 9.50 19.96 -5.84
CA GLU A 76 10.94 19.99 -6.13
C GLU A 76 11.71 18.89 -5.40
N THR A 77 11.31 18.58 -4.18
CA THR A 77 11.94 17.59 -3.30
C THR A 77 10.90 16.58 -2.82
N ASP A 78 11.29 15.31 -2.84
CA ASP A 78 10.54 14.23 -2.22
C ASP A 78 11.12 13.86 -0.85
N TRP A 79 10.22 13.68 0.11
CA TRP A 79 10.52 13.20 1.45
C TRP A 79 9.78 11.91 1.74
N LEU A 80 10.56 10.89 2.08
CA LEU A 80 10.10 9.58 2.50
C LEU A 80 10.06 9.54 4.04
N PHE A 81 8.85 9.39 4.58
CA PHE A 81 8.59 9.20 5.99
C PHE A 81 8.41 7.70 6.22
N VAL A 82 9.24 7.12 7.08
CA VAL A 82 9.17 5.69 7.42
C VAL A 82 8.99 5.51 8.92
N TYR A 83 8.12 4.57 9.27
CA TYR A 83 7.72 4.25 10.64
C TYR A 83 7.80 2.74 10.83
N ASN A 84 8.52 2.32 11.86
CA ASN A 84 8.43 0.96 12.37
C ASN A 84 7.33 0.93 13.44
N TYR A 85 6.18 0.31 13.17
CA TYR A 85 5.10 0.18 14.17
C TYR A 85 5.21 -1.10 15.01
N THR A 86 6.31 -1.85 14.88
CA THR A 86 6.53 -3.07 15.62
C THR A 86 7.35 -2.81 16.90
N GLY A 87 7.26 -3.74 17.85
CA GLY A 87 8.07 -3.77 19.07
C GLY A 87 9.48 -4.34 18.87
N GLU A 88 9.92 -4.54 17.64
CA GLU A 88 11.19 -5.18 17.29
C GLU A 88 12.00 -4.28 16.36
N ASN A 89 13.31 -4.52 16.26
CA ASN A 89 14.09 -3.92 15.20
C ASN A 89 13.59 -4.41 13.83
N ARG A 90 13.45 -3.49 12.87
CA ARG A 90 13.02 -3.82 11.51
C ARG A 90 13.97 -3.22 10.50
N ASN A 91 14.28 -4.00 9.47
CA ASN A 91 15.01 -3.49 8.33
C ASN A 91 14.05 -2.75 7.40
N VAL A 92 14.48 -1.61 6.87
CA VAL A 92 13.77 -0.84 5.85
C VAL A 92 14.53 -0.96 4.55
N ASN A 93 13.95 -1.64 3.57
CA ASN A 93 14.49 -1.68 2.21
C ASN A 93 13.98 -0.47 1.44
N LEU A 94 14.89 0.43 1.06
CA LEU A 94 14.60 1.61 0.28
C LEU A 94 14.44 1.28 -1.21
N PRO A 95 13.64 2.07 -1.95
CA PRO A 95 13.69 2.05 -3.41
C PRO A 95 15.08 2.48 -3.91
N SER A 96 15.33 2.30 -5.21
CA SER A 96 16.59 2.71 -5.82
C SER A 96 16.82 4.23 -5.69
N GLY A 97 18.08 4.60 -5.49
CA GLY A 97 18.50 6.00 -5.31
C GLY A 97 19.26 6.23 -4.02
N THR A 98 19.64 7.50 -3.79
CA THR A 98 20.30 7.93 -2.56
C THR A 98 19.35 8.79 -1.75
N PHE A 99 19.34 8.55 -0.45
CA PHE A 99 18.49 9.27 0.48
C PHE A 99 19.32 9.88 1.59
N ARG A 100 19.09 11.15 1.92
CA ARG A 100 19.70 11.80 3.08
C ARG A 100 18.74 11.76 4.26
N CYS A 101 19.18 11.17 5.37
CA CYS A 101 18.45 11.25 6.63
C CYS A 101 18.46 12.69 7.15
N VAL A 102 17.27 13.25 7.37
CA VAL A 102 17.12 14.66 7.78
C VAL A 102 17.70 14.90 9.17
N ALA A 103 17.54 13.95 10.10
CA ALA A 103 17.99 14.11 11.48
C ALA A 103 19.52 14.03 11.65
N THR A 104 20.20 13.21 10.84
CA THR A 104 21.63 12.90 11.01
C THR A 104 22.51 13.46 9.89
N GLY A 105 21.93 13.87 8.76
CA GLY A 105 22.65 14.26 7.55
C GLY A 105 23.30 13.10 6.79
N SER A 106 23.27 11.88 7.34
CA SER A 106 23.88 10.69 6.74
C SER A 106 23.12 10.24 5.49
N GLU A 107 23.86 9.82 4.48
CA GLU A 107 23.30 9.22 3.26
C GLU A 107 23.00 7.73 3.48
N ARG A 108 21.94 7.25 2.84
CA ARG A 108 21.42 5.89 2.91
C ARG A 108 21.07 5.39 1.52
N GLN A 109 21.40 4.14 1.25
CA GLN A 109 21.07 3.40 0.05
C GLN A 109 20.78 1.95 0.44
N GLY A 110 19.94 1.25 -0.34
CA GLY A 110 19.61 -0.14 -0.05
C GLY A 110 18.79 -0.25 1.23
N ALA A 111 19.35 -0.86 2.28
CA ALA A 111 18.60 -1.15 3.49
C ALA A 111 19.21 -0.51 4.75
N PHE A 112 18.38 -0.21 5.73
CA PHE A 112 18.84 0.22 7.06
C PHE A 112 17.88 -0.20 8.17
N GLU A 113 18.41 -0.36 9.37
CA GLU A 113 17.62 -0.76 10.54
C GLU A 113 16.92 0.44 11.20
N LEU A 114 15.64 0.25 11.54
CA LEU A 114 14.86 1.10 12.44
C LEU A 114 14.63 0.37 13.77
N PRO A 115 14.85 1.04 14.92
CA PRO A 115 14.55 0.46 16.23
C PRO A 115 13.03 0.30 16.44
N PRO A 116 12.59 -0.39 17.51
CA PRO A 116 11.17 -0.54 17.85
C PRO A 116 10.50 0.82 17.97
N PHE A 117 9.33 0.97 17.35
CA PHE A 117 8.59 2.24 17.32
C PHE A 117 9.39 3.44 16.76
N GLY A 118 10.49 3.15 16.05
CA GLY A 118 11.38 4.14 15.46
C GLY A 118 10.80 4.77 14.20
N SER A 119 11.29 5.95 13.87
CA SER A 119 10.96 6.63 12.61
C SER A 119 12.18 7.31 12.00
N ALA A 120 12.12 7.51 10.67
CA ALA A 120 13.09 8.32 9.96
C ALA A 120 12.40 9.15 8.88
N ILE A 121 12.95 10.34 8.63
CA ILE A 121 12.57 11.20 7.52
C ILE A 121 13.77 11.28 6.59
N LEU A 122 13.55 10.90 5.33
CA LEU A 122 14.59 10.77 4.33
C LEU A 122 14.28 11.71 3.16
N LYS A 123 15.18 12.64 2.86
CA LYS A 123 15.13 13.44 1.63
C LYS A 123 15.73 12.64 0.49
N LYS A 124 15.01 12.48 -0.62
CA LYS A 124 15.57 11.89 -1.85
C LYS A 124 16.58 12.86 -2.47
N LEU A 125 17.73 12.35 -2.89
CA LEU A 125 18.80 13.12 -3.55
C LEU A 125 18.79 12.91 -5.06
#